data_AF-A0A2H0LR59-F1
#
_entry.id   AF-A0A2H0LR59-F1
#
_cell.length_a   1.000
_cell.length_b   1.000
_cell.length_c   1.000
_cell.angle_alpha   90.00
_cell.angle_beta   90.00
_cell.angle_gamma   90.00
#
_symmetry.space_group_name_H-M   'P 1'
#
loop_
_entity.id
_entity.type
_entity.pdbx_description
1 polymer ?
#
loop_
_entity_poly.entity_id
_entity_poly.type
_entity_poly.pdbx_seq_one_letter_code
_entity_poly.pdbx_strand_id
1 'polypeptide(L)'
;MIAHLIKASVRKLLIALGLWPSAYYFFIDFFSYFSESKRRLRRKAAARFQNFKQHYFQVLSVKLTKEQPARKALVMNIGSPSVTEMELVLIKGLELGNFKSHVWMVPESWADRYQRLNRNISLSYCDTFPSLKELQEAGEKVNRLKTFEDLLAVECLGARVGRFAASTALRKLRVGMLDIHDIKVRKHLTYALASAIAYAKRFNGLMESLKPDIAIFGHRGYTPHAEAFDICIEKGIPAVTWNVAHKNNTLMFKRYYPSNRDEHHSSLSNESWQRMKQEPWSAKKSEQLLNELKTCYENGEWYSEVGTQVNKKMMKKEQMVQEFSLDPNKKIAVIFSHILWDGTFFWGEDLFRNYEDWLIETVKAAAENKAVNWLIKVHPANMVKDARDGCKGEPSEVTAIKKHIGRLPSHIKVVASHHPMNTFSLFETMDYCVTVRGTIGIEAASFGIPVLTAGTGRYDRKGFTCDSENQADYLYRIKNIHQIKRLSSSEQELAERFGFGVFLKRPLPIKSFSVEFDKSEMADVQTHLHIHNEQDWRQAADLRAFADWIAQSRKEDFLTEL
;
A
#
# COMPACT_ATOMS: atom_id res chain seq x y z
N MET A 1 17.06 3.42 -31.42
CA MET A 1 16.36 2.19 -31.84
C MET A 1 17.32 1.04 -32.11
N ILE A 2 18.33 1.21 -32.99
CA ILE A 2 19.36 0.18 -33.29
C ILE A 2 20.18 -0.25 -32.06
N ALA A 3 20.65 0.70 -31.24
CA ALA A 3 21.33 0.39 -29.98
C ALA A 3 20.45 -0.37 -28.96
N HIS A 4 19.12 -0.20 -29.04
CA HIS A 4 18.17 -0.94 -28.22
C HIS A 4 17.96 -2.37 -28.75
N LEU A 5 17.93 -2.54 -30.07
CA LEU A 5 17.84 -3.84 -30.73
C LEU A 5 19.08 -4.70 -30.48
N ILE A 6 20.29 -4.12 -30.57
CA ILE A 6 21.55 -4.82 -30.26
C ILE A 6 21.58 -5.24 -28.79
N LYS A 7 21.20 -4.35 -27.86
CA LYS A 7 21.07 -4.68 -26.43
C LYS A 7 20.06 -5.81 -26.18
N ALA A 8 18.92 -5.81 -26.87
CA ALA A 8 17.89 -6.83 -26.71
C ALA A 8 18.33 -8.20 -27.24
N SER A 9 19.04 -8.25 -28.38
CA SER A 9 19.54 -9.50 -28.97
C SER A 9 20.66 -10.14 -28.15
N VAL A 10 21.65 -9.35 -27.70
CA VAL A 10 22.73 -9.82 -26.82
C VAL A 10 22.16 -10.32 -25.48
N ARG A 11 21.17 -9.63 -24.93
CA ARG A 11 20.47 -10.01 -23.70
C ARG A 11 19.70 -11.33 -23.84
N LYS A 12 18.91 -11.50 -24.91
CA LYS A 12 18.18 -12.76 -25.16
C LYS A 12 19.12 -13.96 -25.24
N LEU A 13 20.27 -13.79 -25.89
CA LEU A 13 21.30 -14.82 -25.97
C LEU A 13 21.84 -15.17 -24.58
N LEU A 14 22.17 -14.17 -23.76
CA LEU A 14 22.66 -14.36 -22.40
C LEU A 14 21.62 -15.03 -21.48
N ILE A 15 20.32 -14.77 -21.68
CA ILE A 15 19.23 -15.41 -20.91
C ILE A 15 19.10 -16.87 -21.29
N ALA A 16 19.09 -17.17 -22.59
CA ALA A 16 19.03 -18.53 -23.10
C ALA A 16 20.21 -19.39 -22.59
N LEU A 17 21.37 -18.75 -22.37
CA LEU A 17 22.56 -19.39 -21.82
C LEU A 17 22.62 -19.39 -20.28
N GLY A 18 21.65 -18.82 -19.57
CA GLY A 18 21.67 -18.68 -18.11
C GLY A 18 22.73 -17.71 -17.57
N LEU A 19 23.43 -16.98 -18.45
CA LEU A 19 24.50 -16.04 -18.13
C LEU A 19 24.00 -14.62 -17.88
N TRP A 20 22.72 -14.35 -18.15
CA TRP A 20 22.15 -13.02 -18.02
C TRP A 20 22.23 -12.42 -16.63
N PRO A 21 21.96 -13.13 -15.51
CA PRO A 21 22.17 -12.56 -14.20
C PRO A 21 23.59 -12.00 -14.05
N SER A 22 24.61 -12.78 -14.41
CA SER A 22 26.02 -12.39 -14.32
C SER A 22 26.38 -11.22 -15.24
N ALA A 23 25.95 -11.25 -16.51
CA ALA A 23 26.21 -10.18 -17.47
C ALA A 23 25.43 -8.90 -17.15
N TYR A 24 24.22 -9.03 -16.61
CA TYR A 24 23.41 -7.92 -16.18
C TYR A 24 23.99 -7.25 -14.94
N TYR A 25 24.42 -8.02 -13.94
CA TYR A 25 25.20 -7.51 -12.83
C TYR A 25 26.42 -6.77 -13.35
N PHE A 26 27.17 -7.32 -14.31
CA PHE A 26 28.29 -6.62 -14.93
C PHE A 26 27.91 -5.29 -15.61
N PHE A 27 26.83 -5.23 -16.39
CA PHE A 27 26.39 -3.98 -17.05
C PHE A 27 25.89 -2.94 -16.04
N ILE A 28 25.09 -3.37 -15.07
CA ILE A 28 24.59 -2.52 -13.99
C ILE A 28 25.77 -2.04 -13.11
N ASP A 29 26.74 -2.91 -12.83
CA ASP A 29 28.00 -2.60 -12.14
C ASP A 29 28.81 -1.57 -12.91
N PHE A 30 29.00 -1.79 -14.21
CA PHE A 30 29.71 -0.89 -15.11
C PHE A 30 29.05 0.50 -15.16
N PHE A 31 27.74 0.59 -15.42
CA PHE A 31 27.06 1.88 -15.54
C PHE A 31 26.87 2.62 -14.21
N SER A 32 26.79 1.89 -13.09
CA SER A 32 26.74 2.50 -11.76
C SER A 32 28.08 3.06 -11.29
N TYR A 33 29.18 2.57 -11.86
CA TYR A 33 30.54 2.99 -11.52
C TYR A 33 30.75 4.48 -11.84
N PHE A 34 30.02 5.01 -12.81
CA PHE A 34 30.06 6.40 -13.24
C PHE A 34 29.28 7.38 -12.34
N SER A 35 28.65 6.92 -11.25
CA SER A 35 27.94 7.78 -10.30
C SER A 35 28.38 7.49 -8.87
N GLU A 36 28.91 8.51 -8.19
CA GLU A 36 29.37 8.39 -6.80
C GLU A 36 28.23 8.05 -5.82
N SER A 37 27.06 8.65 -5.99
CA SER A 37 25.88 8.35 -5.18
C SER A 37 25.42 6.90 -5.36
N LYS A 38 25.38 6.38 -6.60
CA LYS A 38 25.04 4.98 -6.87
C LYS A 38 26.09 4.01 -6.30
N ARG A 39 27.38 4.34 -6.37
CA ARG A 39 28.46 3.56 -5.74
C ARG A 39 28.30 3.50 -4.22
N ARG A 40 28.00 4.63 -3.56
CA ARG A 40 27.77 4.68 -2.11
C ARG A 40 26.58 3.82 -1.67
N LEU A 41 25.45 3.94 -2.38
CA LEU A 41 24.24 3.16 -2.08
C LEU A 41 24.52 1.65 -2.16
N ARG A 42 25.30 1.22 -3.16
CA ARG A 42 25.73 -0.17 -3.33
C ARG A 42 26.64 -0.67 -2.24
N ARG A 43 27.65 0.12 -1.84
CA ARG A 43 28.52 -0.24 -0.71
C ARG A 43 27.70 -0.42 0.57
N LYS A 44 26.73 0.49 0.84
CA LYS A 44 25.80 0.37 1.98
C LYS A 44 24.97 -0.92 1.89
N ALA A 45 24.38 -1.22 0.73
CA ALA A 45 23.57 -2.42 0.54
C ALA A 45 24.38 -3.73 0.63
N ALA A 46 25.58 -3.77 0.07
CA ALA A 46 26.49 -4.92 0.17
C ALA A 46 26.95 -5.14 1.61
N ALA A 47 27.32 -4.08 2.34
CA ALA A 47 27.69 -4.17 3.74
C ALA A 47 26.53 -4.68 4.61
N ARG A 48 25.30 -4.19 4.36
CA ARG A 48 24.09 -4.70 5.03
C ARG A 48 23.91 -6.19 4.80
N PHE A 49 24.00 -6.64 3.54
CA PHE A 49 23.85 -8.07 3.22
C PHE A 49 24.92 -8.93 3.89
N GLN A 50 26.19 -8.50 3.88
CA GLN A 50 27.25 -9.28 4.53
C GLN A 50 27.04 -9.37 6.04
N ASN A 51 26.67 -8.26 6.68
CA ASN A 51 26.33 -8.24 8.10
C ASN A 51 25.14 -9.19 8.39
N PHE A 52 24.05 -9.07 7.64
CA PHE A 52 22.87 -9.91 7.81
C PHE A 52 23.19 -11.40 7.60
N LYS A 53 23.94 -11.75 6.55
CA LYS A 53 24.37 -13.11 6.26
C LYS A 53 25.23 -13.67 7.39
N GLN A 54 26.19 -12.89 7.90
CA GLN A 54 27.08 -13.33 8.97
C GLN A 54 26.31 -13.73 10.23
N HIS A 55 25.25 -13.00 10.58
CA HIS A 55 24.44 -13.27 11.77
C HIS A 55 23.41 -14.38 11.56
N TYR A 56 22.76 -14.44 10.39
CA TYR A 56 21.52 -15.21 10.25
C TYR A 56 21.57 -16.36 9.23
N PHE A 57 22.67 -16.53 8.49
CA PHE A 57 22.75 -17.59 7.49
C PHE A 57 22.52 -19.00 8.06
N GLN A 58 23.13 -19.32 9.20
CA GLN A 58 23.04 -20.65 9.80
C GLN A 58 21.57 -21.00 10.09
N VAL A 59 20.84 -20.10 10.75
CA VAL A 59 19.43 -20.31 11.13
C VAL A 59 18.48 -20.27 9.93
N LEU A 60 18.74 -19.45 8.92
CA LEU A 60 17.92 -19.39 7.69
C LEU A 60 18.16 -20.60 6.76
N SER A 61 19.32 -21.25 6.85
CA SER A 61 19.62 -22.42 6.03
C SER A 61 18.90 -23.70 6.47
N VAL A 62 18.36 -23.73 7.69
CA VAL A 62 17.64 -24.87 8.28
C VAL A 62 16.35 -25.15 7.49
N LYS A 63 16.11 -26.41 7.16
CA LYS A 63 14.89 -26.86 6.46
C LYS A 63 13.82 -27.22 7.49
N LEU A 64 12.65 -26.56 7.44
CA LEU A 64 11.57 -26.78 8.41
C LEU A 64 10.40 -27.61 7.88
N THR A 65 10.31 -27.82 6.57
CA THR A 65 9.26 -28.63 5.93
C THR A 65 9.29 -30.08 6.40
N LYS A 66 8.11 -30.70 6.51
CA LYS A 66 7.95 -32.13 6.79
C LYS A 66 8.34 -32.98 5.56
N GLU A 67 8.26 -34.31 5.67
CA GLU A 67 8.48 -35.24 4.55
C GLU A 67 7.49 -34.97 3.38
N GLN A 68 7.90 -35.32 2.17
CA GLN A 68 7.16 -34.99 0.94
C GLN A 68 5.84 -35.78 0.81
N PRO A 69 4.81 -35.22 0.14
CA PRO A 69 4.81 -34.01 -0.68
C PRO A 69 4.44 -32.71 0.06
N ALA A 70 5.20 -31.64 -0.20
CA ALA A 70 4.89 -30.29 0.26
C ALA A 70 4.08 -29.53 -0.79
N ARG A 71 3.13 -28.69 -0.34
CA ARG A 71 2.38 -27.77 -1.21
C ARG A 71 3.30 -26.70 -1.79
N LYS A 72 2.94 -26.08 -2.90
CA LYS A 72 3.74 -25.03 -3.55
C LYS A 72 3.22 -23.65 -3.18
N ALA A 73 4.09 -22.77 -2.71
CA ALA A 73 3.78 -21.37 -2.50
C ALA A 73 4.58 -20.51 -3.48
N LEU A 74 3.91 -19.63 -4.24
CA LEU A 74 4.59 -18.57 -4.99
C LEU A 74 4.78 -17.37 -4.06
N VAL A 75 5.99 -16.82 -3.98
CA VAL A 75 6.28 -15.60 -3.22
C VAL A 75 6.75 -14.52 -4.18
N MET A 76 6.03 -13.41 -4.21
CA MET A 76 6.31 -12.26 -5.07
C MET A 76 7.19 -11.25 -4.33
N ASN A 77 8.50 -11.33 -4.53
CA ASN A 77 9.46 -10.48 -3.86
C ASN A 77 9.35 -9.01 -4.33
N ILE A 78 9.36 -8.07 -3.40
CA ILE A 78 9.26 -6.62 -3.70
C ILE A 78 10.61 -6.03 -4.18
N GLY A 79 11.74 -6.65 -3.84
CA GLY A 79 13.07 -6.25 -4.30
C GLY A 79 13.83 -5.26 -3.41
N SER A 80 13.20 -4.72 -2.35
CA SER A 80 13.88 -3.92 -1.32
C SER A 80 14.62 -4.83 -0.33
N PRO A 81 15.85 -4.50 0.13
CA PRO A 81 16.58 -5.30 1.11
C PRO A 81 15.80 -5.57 2.40
N SER A 82 15.25 -4.53 3.05
CA SER A 82 14.54 -4.67 4.33
C SER A 82 13.25 -5.49 4.20
N VAL A 83 12.52 -5.29 3.12
CA VAL A 83 11.30 -6.06 2.82
C VAL A 83 11.67 -7.52 2.53
N THR A 84 12.78 -7.76 1.82
CA THR A 84 13.27 -9.11 1.55
C THR A 84 13.64 -9.83 2.85
N GLU A 85 14.26 -9.16 3.81
CA GLU A 85 14.58 -9.73 5.12
C GLU A 85 13.31 -10.22 5.85
N MET A 86 12.20 -9.48 5.79
CA MET A 86 10.90 -9.91 6.33
C MET A 86 10.33 -11.11 5.55
N GLU A 87 10.40 -11.08 4.22
CA GLU A 87 9.93 -12.18 3.37
C GLU A 87 10.68 -13.48 3.66
N LEU A 88 11.97 -13.44 3.99
CA LEU A 88 12.73 -14.64 4.38
C LEU A 88 12.11 -15.33 5.60
N VAL A 89 11.62 -14.55 6.56
CA VAL A 89 10.96 -15.06 7.77
C VAL A 89 9.58 -15.62 7.44
N LEU A 90 8.81 -14.93 6.58
CA LEU A 90 7.53 -15.46 6.09
C LEU A 90 7.71 -16.76 5.29
N ILE A 91 8.81 -16.91 4.54
CA ILE A 91 9.16 -18.18 3.88
C ILE A 91 9.39 -19.29 4.91
N LYS A 92 10.00 -19.01 6.07
CA LYS A 92 10.08 -20.00 7.15
C LYS A 92 8.72 -20.35 7.74
N GLY A 93 7.82 -19.38 7.89
CA GLY A 93 6.42 -19.65 8.22
C GLY A 93 5.73 -20.57 7.20
N LEU A 94 5.97 -20.36 5.90
CA LEU A 94 5.48 -21.26 4.85
C LEU A 94 6.07 -22.67 4.97
N GLU A 95 7.37 -22.80 5.25
CA GLU A 95 8.01 -24.10 5.48
C GLU A 95 7.37 -24.85 6.67
N LEU A 96 7.09 -24.15 7.78
CA LEU A 96 6.37 -24.70 8.94
C LEU A 96 4.95 -25.17 8.56
N GLY A 97 4.28 -24.44 7.65
CA GLY A 97 2.99 -24.81 7.06
C GLY A 97 3.05 -25.93 6.00
N ASN A 98 4.20 -26.60 5.87
CA ASN A 98 4.51 -27.62 4.87
C ASN A 98 4.38 -27.15 3.41
N PHE A 99 4.82 -25.92 3.12
CA PHE A 99 4.96 -25.41 1.77
C PHE A 99 6.42 -25.39 1.32
N LYS A 100 6.64 -25.66 0.04
CA LYS A 100 7.87 -25.39 -0.71
C LYS A 100 7.68 -24.09 -1.49
N SER A 101 8.52 -23.10 -1.19
CA SER A 101 8.40 -21.77 -1.79
C SER A 101 9.12 -21.67 -3.14
N HIS A 102 8.45 -21.05 -4.09
CA HIS A 102 9.03 -20.54 -5.33
C HIS A 102 9.01 -19.02 -5.27
N VAL A 103 10.17 -18.39 -5.26
CA VAL A 103 10.27 -16.92 -5.17
C VAL A 103 10.46 -16.36 -6.56
N TRP A 104 9.55 -15.48 -6.96
CA TRP A 104 9.70 -14.67 -8.17
C TRP A 104 10.24 -13.29 -7.80
N MET A 105 11.21 -12.80 -8.56
CA MET A 105 11.78 -11.47 -8.34
C MET A 105 12.20 -10.77 -9.63
N VAL A 106 12.37 -9.45 -9.54
CA VAL A 106 12.92 -8.64 -10.62
C VAL A 106 14.44 -8.85 -10.68
N PRO A 107 15.05 -9.03 -11.88
CA PRO A 107 16.49 -9.32 -12.05
C PRO A 107 17.47 -8.29 -11.44
N GLU A 108 16.99 -7.10 -11.04
CA GLU A 108 17.80 -6.01 -10.45
C GLU A 108 18.00 -6.14 -8.94
N SER A 109 17.47 -7.19 -8.31
CA SER A 109 17.33 -7.22 -6.86
C SER A 109 18.53 -7.86 -6.16
N TRP A 110 19.04 -7.15 -5.15
CA TRP A 110 19.83 -7.73 -4.05
C TRP A 110 19.15 -8.96 -3.44
N ALA A 111 17.83 -9.05 -3.61
CA ALA A 111 16.99 -10.12 -3.10
C ALA A 111 17.48 -11.50 -3.52
N ASP A 112 18.06 -11.72 -4.70
CA ASP A 112 18.61 -13.03 -5.06
C ASP A 112 19.60 -13.56 -4.01
N ARG A 113 20.50 -12.70 -3.54
CA ARG A 113 21.52 -13.07 -2.55
C ARG A 113 20.90 -13.38 -1.19
N TYR A 114 19.88 -12.61 -0.79
CA TYR A 114 19.13 -12.84 0.44
C TYR A 114 18.31 -14.12 0.36
N GLN A 115 17.58 -14.32 -0.73
CA GLN A 115 16.69 -15.46 -0.94
C GLN A 115 17.49 -16.77 -0.93
N ARG A 116 18.70 -16.79 -1.50
CA ARG A 116 19.61 -17.95 -1.44
C ARG A 116 20.11 -18.31 -0.03
N LEU A 117 19.86 -17.48 0.99
CA LEU A 117 20.08 -17.87 2.39
C LEU A 117 19.10 -18.97 2.82
N ASN A 118 17.89 -19.00 2.24
CA ASN A 118 16.96 -20.12 2.37
C ASN A 118 17.33 -21.21 1.35
N ARG A 119 17.75 -22.39 1.85
CA ARG A 119 18.16 -23.51 0.97
C ARG A 119 16.98 -24.27 0.35
N ASN A 120 15.76 -24.09 0.85
CA ASN A 120 14.58 -24.88 0.47
C ASN A 120 13.62 -24.14 -0.47
N ILE A 121 14.14 -23.24 -1.31
CA ILE A 121 13.34 -22.48 -2.28
C ILE A 121 13.78 -22.77 -3.71
N SER A 122 12.90 -22.46 -4.65
CA SER A 122 13.25 -22.30 -6.06
C SER A 122 13.08 -20.84 -6.47
N LEU A 123 13.84 -20.38 -7.46
CA LEU A 123 13.87 -18.99 -7.88
C LEU A 123 13.48 -18.89 -9.35
N SER A 124 12.71 -17.86 -9.69
CA SER A 124 12.55 -17.43 -11.07
C SER A 124 12.64 -15.91 -11.18
N TYR A 125 12.93 -15.49 -12.39
CA TYR A 125 13.04 -14.09 -12.76
C TYR A 125 12.31 -13.93 -14.07
N CYS A 126 11.59 -12.83 -14.23
CA CYS A 126 11.06 -12.47 -15.53
C CYS A 126 11.70 -11.18 -16.01
N ASP A 127 12.07 -11.22 -17.27
CA ASP A 127 12.81 -10.17 -17.93
C ASP A 127 11.92 -8.95 -18.17
N THR A 128 12.44 -7.76 -17.85
CA THR A 128 11.64 -6.56 -17.50
C THR A 128 11.19 -5.70 -18.68
N PHE A 129 11.32 -6.18 -19.93
CA PHE A 129 11.07 -5.34 -21.11
C PHE A 129 9.95 -5.89 -22.00
N PRO A 130 9.00 -5.05 -22.42
CA PRO A 130 8.06 -5.45 -23.45
C PRO A 130 8.79 -5.69 -24.78
N SER A 131 8.36 -6.70 -25.52
CA SER A 131 8.77 -6.96 -26.89
C SER A 131 8.23 -5.89 -27.85
N LEU A 132 8.78 -5.83 -29.07
CA LEU A 132 8.25 -4.94 -30.11
C LEU A 132 6.76 -5.20 -30.40
N LYS A 133 6.34 -6.47 -30.37
CA LYS A 133 4.94 -6.85 -30.55
C LYS A 133 4.05 -6.30 -29.43
N GLU A 134 4.49 -6.40 -28.18
CA GLU A 134 3.75 -5.84 -27.03
C GLU A 134 3.74 -4.32 -27.03
N LEU A 135 4.82 -3.66 -27.49
CA LEU A 135 4.86 -2.22 -27.68
C LEU A 135 3.91 -1.75 -28.78
N GLN A 136 3.86 -2.48 -29.90
CA GLN A 136 2.92 -2.20 -30.98
C GLN A 136 1.47 -2.38 -30.52
N GLU A 137 1.18 -3.52 -29.87
CA GLU A 137 -0.15 -3.81 -29.30
C GLU A 137 -0.60 -2.72 -28.33
N ALA A 138 0.28 -2.31 -27.40
CA ALA A 138 -0.02 -1.22 -26.48
C ALA A 138 -0.20 0.11 -27.20
N GLY A 139 0.62 0.41 -28.21
CA GLY A 139 0.51 1.64 -29.00
C GLY A 139 -0.81 1.73 -29.75
N GLU A 140 -1.27 0.62 -30.36
CA GLU A 140 -2.59 0.53 -31.01
C GLU A 140 -3.72 0.76 -30.01
N LYS A 141 -3.64 0.16 -28.81
CA LYS A 141 -4.62 0.38 -27.74
C LYS A 141 -4.64 1.83 -27.28
N VAL A 142 -3.48 2.44 -27.01
CA VAL A 142 -3.36 3.86 -26.61
C VAL A 142 -3.89 4.80 -27.70
N ASN A 143 -3.69 4.46 -28.98
CA ASN A 143 -4.22 5.22 -30.12
C ASN A 143 -5.74 5.18 -30.25
N ARG A 144 -6.40 4.17 -29.69
CA ARG A 144 -7.87 4.04 -29.71
C ARG A 144 -8.56 4.63 -28.49
N LEU A 145 -7.82 5.02 -27.45
CA LEU A 145 -8.39 5.63 -26.25
C LEU A 145 -9.08 6.96 -26.59
N LYS A 146 -10.36 7.07 -26.22
CA LYS A 146 -11.14 8.31 -26.29
C LYS A 146 -11.28 8.94 -24.92
N THR A 147 -11.38 8.12 -23.87
CA THR A 147 -11.50 8.58 -22.49
C THR A 147 -10.50 7.87 -21.57
N PHE A 148 -10.43 8.32 -20.32
CA PHE A 148 -9.60 7.68 -19.30
C PHE A 148 -10.19 6.33 -18.85
N GLU A 149 -11.52 6.21 -18.88
CA GLU A 149 -12.25 4.99 -18.57
C GLU A 149 -11.92 3.89 -19.60
N ASP A 150 -11.73 4.25 -20.88
CA ASP A 150 -11.25 3.31 -21.90
C ASP A 150 -9.90 2.69 -21.50
N LEU A 151 -9.00 3.49 -20.88
CA LEU A 151 -7.72 2.99 -20.39
C LEU A 151 -7.92 2.03 -19.22
N LEU A 152 -8.74 2.40 -18.24
CA LEU A 152 -8.98 1.55 -17.06
C LEU A 152 -9.66 0.21 -17.41
N ALA A 153 -10.42 0.17 -18.50
CA ALA A 153 -11.10 -1.01 -19.01
C ALA A 153 -10.19 -1.97 -19.79
N VAL A 154 -8.93 -1.61 -20.08
CA VAL A 154 -8.03 -2.50 -20.82
C VAL A 154 -7.63 -3.70 -19.96
N GLU A 155 -7.95 -4.90 -20.45
CA GLU A 155 -7.58 -6.17 -19.83
C GLU A 155 -6.69 -7.03 -20.74
N CYS A 156 -5.92 -7.94 -20.11
CA CYS A 156 -5.15 -8.96 -20.78
C CYS A 156 -5.17 -10.23 -19.92
N LEU A 157 -5.76 -11.32 -20.44
CA LEU A 157 -5.87 -12.61 -19.74
C LEU A 157 -6.52 -12.48 -18.34
N GLY A 158 -7.56 -11.65 -18.20
CA GLY A 158 -8.24 -11.37 -16.92
C GLY A 158 -7.52 -10.36 -16.01
N ALA A 159 -6.27 -9.99 -16.32
CA ALA A 159 -5.55 -8.95 -15.59
C ALA A 159 -5.94 -7.56 -16.09
N ARG A 160 -6.21 -6.64 -15.15
CA ARG A 160 -6.63 -5.25 -15.40
C ARG A 160 -5.44 -4.35 -15.74
N VAL A 161 -4.70 -4.72 -16.79
CA VAL A 161 -3.44 -4.09 -17.22
C VAL A 161 -3.57 -2.58 -17.46
N GLY A 162 -4.75 -2.11 -17.84
CA GLY A 162 -5.07 -0.69 -17.99
C GLY A 162 -4.97 0.10 -16.69
N ARG A 163 -5.58 -0.41 -15.61
CA ARG A 163 -5.52 0.20 -14.26
C ARG A 163 -4.08 0.26 -13.76
N PHE A 164 -3.33 -0.82 -13.94
CA PHE A 164 -1.93 -0.91 -13.47
C PHE A 164 -1.00 -0.01 -14.26
N ALA A 165 -1.21 0.11 -15.57
CA ALA A 165 -0.50 1.06 -16.42
C ALA A 165 -0.79 2.51 -16.01
N ALA A 166 -2.05 2.83 -15.75
CA ALA A 166 -2.47 4.15 -15.29
C ALA A 166 -1.80 4.51 -13.95
N SER A 167 -1.90 3.63 -12.94
CA SER A 167 -1.27 3.85 -11.63
C SER A 167 0.25 3.96 -11.72
N THR A 168 0.90 3.12 -12.53
CA THR A 168 2.35 3.19 -12.75
C THR A 168 2.75 4.50 -13.42
N ALA A 169 1.98 4.97 -14.40
CA ALA A 169 2.22 6.23 -15.09
C ALA A 169 2.00 7.45 -14.18
N LEU A 170 0.91 7.49 -13.41
CA LEU A 170 0.64 8.54 -12.41
C LEU A 170 1.81 8.67 -11.44
N ARG A 171 2.24 7.54 -10.84
CA ARG A 171 3.35 7.52 -9.89
C ARG A 171 4.67 7.94 -10.51
N LYS A 172 4.97 7.47 -11.74
CA LYS A 172 6.21 7.83 -12.44
C LYS A 172 6.26 9.30 -12.83
N LEU A 173 5.13 9.88 -13.23
CA LEU A 173 5.03 11.28 -13.64
C LEU A 173 4.76 12.23 -12.46
N ARG A 174 4.35 11.70 -11.30
CA ARG A 174 3.92 12.43 -10.09
C ARG A 174 2.83 13.46 -10.38
N VAL A 175 1.85 13.08 -11.21
CA VAL A 175 0.69 13.92 -11.55
C VAL A 175 -0.57 13.26 -11.02
N GLY A 176 -1.57 14.06 -10.63
CA GLY A 176 -2.86 13.55 -10.16
C GLY A 176 -3.82 13.14 -11.27
N MET A 177 -3.56 13.61 -12.50
CA MET A 177 -4.34 13.28 -13.69
C MET A 177 -3.43 13.04 -14.90
N LEU A 178 -3.76 12.02 -15.71
CA LEU A 178 -3.09 11.74 -16.98
C LEU A 178 -3.89 12.36 -18.13
N ASP A 179 -3.32 13.37 -18.78
CA ASP A 179 -3.87 13.87 -20.04
C ASP A 179 -3.52 12.89 -21.18
N ILE A 180 -4.49 12.08 -21.59
CA ILE A 180 -4.31 11.08 -22.65
C ILE A 180 -4.10 11.70 -24.05
N HIS A 181 -4.26 13.01 -24.21
CA HIS A 181 -3.96 13.72 -25.45
C HIS A 181 -2.53 14.28 -25.49
N ASP A 182 -1.88 14.43 -24.33
CA ASP A 182 -0.49 14.87 -24.26
C ASP A 182 0.47 13.79 -24.80
N ILE A 183 1.34 14.18 -25.74
CA ILE A 183 2.25 13.26 -26.43
C ILE A 183 3.25 12.57 -25.48
N LYS A 184 3.71 13.26 -24.43
CA LYS A 184 4.64 12.71 -23.44
C LYS A 184 3.92 11.72 -22.55
N VAL A 185 2.71 12.04 -22.09
CA VAL A 185 1.86 11.13 -21.30
C VAL A 185 1.55 9.87 -22.10
N ARG A 186 1.12 10.00 -23.36
CA ARG A 186 0.86 8.86 -24.27
C ARG A 186 2.07 7.95 -24.41
N LYS A 187 3.28 8.51 -24.55
CA LYS A 187 4.52 7.71 -24.61
C LYS A 187 4.77 6.92 -23.32
N HIS A 188 4.54 7.52 -22.16
CA HIS A 188 4.68 6.84 -20.87
C HIS A 188 3.62 5.76 -20.69
N LEU A 189 2.38 6.05 -21.07
CA LEU A 189 1.27 5.11 -21.06
C LEU A 189 1.51 3.91 -21.97
N THR A 190 1.97 4.11 -23.21
CA THR A 190 2.29 3.01 -24.13
C THR A 190 3.33 2.08 -23.51
N TYR A 191 4.39 2.61 -22.90
CA TYR A 191 5.39 1.77 -22.26
C TYR A 191 4.85 1.04 -21.01
N ALA A 192 4.09 1.74 -20.16
CA ALA A 192 3.50 1.16 -18.96
C ALA A 192 2.52 0.04 -19.33
N LEU A 193 1.65 0.27 -20.31
CA LEU A 193 0.68 -0.70 -20.80
C LEU A 193 1.36 -1.90 -21.47
N ALA A 194 2.38 -1.66 -22.30
CA ALA A 194 3.16 -2.74 -22.90
C ALA A 194 3.82 -3.62 -21.82
N SER A 195 4.36 -2.99 -20.78
CA SER A 195 4.97 -3.71 -19.65
C SER A 195 3.93 -4.54 -18.91
N ALA A 196 2.77 -3.96 -18.58
CA ALA A 196 1.67 -4.66 -17.91
C ALA A 196 1.18 -5.86 -18.75
N ILE A 197 0.94 -5.69 -20.06
CA ILE A 197 0.58 -6.78 -20.97
C ILE A 197 1.64 -7.88 -20.96
N ALA A 198 2.92 -7.51 -21.00
CA ALA A 198 4.01 -8.46 -20.99
C ALA A 198 4.07 -9.26 -19.69
N TYR A 199 3.89 -8.61 -18.53
CA TYR A 199 3.84 -9.28 -17.24
C TYR A 199 2.62 -10.20 -17.13
N ALA A 200 1.44 -9.78 -17.55
CA ALA A 200 0.24 -10.62 -17.55
C ALA A 200 0.46 -11.92 -18.33
N LYS A 201 0.99 -11.84 -19.57
CA LYS A 201 1.30 -13.01 -20.40
C LYS A 201 2.32 -13.94 -19.75
N ARG A 202 3.36 -13.39 -19.14
CA ARG A 202 4.44 -14.18 -18.52
C ARG A 202 3.99 -14.83 -17.22
N PHE A 203 3.24 -14.11 -16.38
CA PHE A 203 2.67 -14.70 -15.17
C PHE A 203 1.63 -15.77 -15.50
N ASN A 204 0.85 -15.60 -16.56
CA ASN A 204 -0.05 -16.66 -17.03
C ASN A 204 0.70 -17.98 -17.28
N GLY A 205 1.80 -17.92 -18.05
CA GLY A 205 2.65 -19.10 -18.30
C GLY A 205 3.37 -19.62 -17.05
N LEU A 206 3.78 -18.72 -16.14
CA LEU A 206 4.35 -19.13 -14.85
C LEU A 206 3.35 -19.91 -14.01
N MET A 207 2.09 -19.46 -13.91
CA MET A 207 1.08 -20.18 -13.14
C MET A 207 0.74 -21.55 -13.75
N GLU A 208 0.74 -21.66 -15.08
CA GLU A 208 0.51 -22.93 -15.80
C GLU A 208 1.61 -23.97 -15.55
N SER A 209 2.86 -23.53 -15.45
CA SER A 209 4.02 -24.40 -15.21
C SER A 209 4.24 -24.70 -13.72
N LEU A 210 4.18 -23.68 -12.87
CA LEU A 210 4.43 -23.81 -11.43
C LEU A 210 3.26 -24.50 -10.72
N LYS A 211 2.02 -24.13 -11.07
CA LYS A 211 0.77 -24.53 -10.41
C LYS A 211 0.86 -24.37 -8.89
N PRO A 212 1.02 -23.14 -8.37
CA PRO A 212 1.11 -22.92 -6.94
C PRO A 212 -0.25 -23.14 -6.26
N ASP A 213 -0.24 -23.67 -5.04
CA ASP A 213 -1.45 -23.81 -4.20
C ASP A 213 -1.85 -22.48 -3.55
N ILE A 214 -0.90 -21.54 -3.47
CA ILE A 214 -1.08 -20.21 -2.89
C ILE A 214 -0.02 -19.24 -3.43
N ALA A 215 -0.37 -17.96 -3.54
CA ALA A 215 0.56 -16.90 -3.90
C ALA A 215 0.61 -15.78 -2.85
N ILE A 216 1.81 -15.31 -2.48
CA ILE A 216 2.08 -14.37 -1.40
C ILE A 216 2.63 -13.07 -1.97
N PHE A 217 2.05 -11.94 -1.55
CA PHE A 217 2.33 -10.61 -2.08
C PHE A 217 2.60 -9.63 -0.95
N GLY A 218 3.65 -8.82 -1.04
CA GLY A 218 3.79 -7.64 -0.16
C GLY A 218 3.13 -6.38 -0.73
N HIS A 219 2.74 -6.40 -2.01
CA HIS A 219 2.03 -5.33 -2.69
C HIS A 219 1.27 -5.89 -3.90
N ARG A 220 0.14 -5.27 -4.28
CA ARG A 220 -0.68 -5.75 -5.42
C ARG A 220 -1.24 -4.67 -6.36
N GLY A 221 -0.90 -3.40 -6.15
CA GLY A 221 -1.43 -2.28 -6.97
C GLY A 221 -0.56 -1.84 -8.16
N TYR A 222 0.72 -2.22 -8.19
CA TYR A 222 1.68 -1.72 -9.18
C TYR A 222 2.28 -2.87 -9.97
N THR A 223 2.57 -2.61 -11.25
CA THR A 223 3.34 -3.51 -12.11
C THR A 223 4.71 -3.75 -11.49
N PRO A 224 5.20 -5.00 -11.37
CA PRO A 224 4.67 -6.24 -11.97
C PRO A 224 3.75 -7.08 -11.07
N HIS A 225 3.63 -6.75 -9.79
CA HIS A 225 2.92 -7.58 -8.81
C HIS A 225 1.41 -7.59 -9.04
N ALA A 226 0.86 -6.51 -9.58
CA ALA A 226 -0.56 -6.36 -9.83
C ALA A 226 -1.10 -7.34 -10.88
N GLU A 227 -0.34 -7.55 -11.96
CA GLU A 227 -0.67 -8.53 -12.99
C GLU A 227 -0.59 -9.94 -12.43
N ALA A 228 0.46 -10.28 -11.68
CA ALA A 228 0.57 -11.58 -11.04
C ALA A 228 -0.60 -11.84 -10.08
N PHE A 229 -1.00 -10.83 -9.31
CA PHE A 229 -2.12 -10.91 -8.39
C PHE A 229 -3.42 -11.21 -9.14
N ASP A 230 -3.76 -10.41 -10.16
CA ASP A 230 -4.98 -10.61 -10.94
C ASP A 230 -5.00 -11.96 -11.67
N ILE A 231 -3.86 -12.39 -12.25
CA ILE A 231 -3.75 -13.72 -12.88
C ILE A 231 -3.96 -14.85 -11.86
N CYS A 232 -3.48 -14.71 -10.63
CA CYS A 232 -3.77 -15.68 -9.58
C CYS A 232 -5.27 -15.76 -9.29
N ILE A 233 -5.94 -14.60 -9.12
CA ILE A 233 -7.39 -14.54 -8.86
C ILE A 233 -8.18 -15.16 -10.02
N GLU A 234 -7.84 -14.82 -11.26
CA GLU A 234 -8.48 -15.36 -12.46
C GLU A 234 -8.36 -16.89 -12.55
N LYS A 235 -7.20 -17.44 -12.17
CA LYS A 235 -6.96 -18.89 -12.16
C LYS A 235 -7.48 -19.59 -10.90
N GLY A 236 -8.16 -18.89 -10.01
CA GLY A 236 -8.65 -19.46 -8.74
C GLY A 236 -7.55 -19.83 -7.74
N ILE A 237 -6.33 -19.31 -7.92
CA ILE A 237 -5.21 -19.49 -6.99
C ILE A 237 -5.39 -18.48 -5.85
N PRO A 238 -5.56 -18.91 -4.58
CA PRO A 238 -5.69 -18.00 -3.46
C PRO A 238 -4.45 -17.10 -3.34
N ALA A 239 -4.68 -15.79 -3.32
CA ALA A 239 -3.63 -14.80 -3.13
C ALA A 239 -3.69 -14.27 -1.69
N VAL A 240 -2.55 -14.15 -1.02
CA VAL A 240 -2.44 -13.56 0.32
C VAL A 240 -1.54 -12.35 0.26
N THR A 241 -2.02 -11.21 0.76
CA THR A 241 -1.16 -10.06 1.02
C THR A 241 -0.68 -10.07 2.45
N TRP A 242 0.59 -9.73 2.67
CA TRP A 242 1.11 -9.34 3.97
C TRP A 242 1.47 -7.85 3.93
N ASN A 243 1.14 -7.12 4.97
CA ASN A 243 1.43 -5.68 5.08
C ASN A 243 1.87 -5.41 6.52
N VAL A 244 2.73 -4.42 6.71
CA VAL A 244 2.94 -3.83 8.03
C VAL A 244 1.63 -3.19 8.51
N ALA A 245 1.28 -3.37 9.78
CA ALA A 245 0.06 -2.78 10.33
C ALA A 245 0.34 -1.37 10.88
N HIS A 246 -0.60 -0.80 11.64
CA HIS A 246 -0.53 0.59 12.10
C HIS A 246 0.59 0.86 13.12
N LYS A 247 1.25 -0.16 13.69
CA LYS A 247 2.37 -0.01 14.62
C LYS A 247 3.54 -0.96 14.33
N ASN A 248 4.69 -0.65 14.92
CA ASN A 248 5.92 -1.42 14.77
C ASN A 248 5.72 -2.89 15.16
N ASN A 249 6.53 -3.78 14.56
CA ASN A 249 6.53 -5.22 14.87
C ASN A 249 5.16 -5.91 14.74
N THR A 250 4.30 -5.43 13.86
CA THR A 250 3.01 -6.07 13.57
C THR A 250 2.79 -6.24 12.08
N LEU A 251 2.29 -7.41 11.69
CA LEU A 251 1.89 -7.70 10.31
C LEU A 251 0.40 -7.97 10.22
N MET A 252 -0.18 -7.64 9.07
CA MET A 252 -1.57 -7.92 8.74
C MET A 252 -1.64 -8.78 7.48
N PHE A 253 -2.41 -9.87 7.56
CA PHE A 253 -2.60 -10.80 6.44
C PHE A 253 -4.04 -10.77 5.96
N LYS A 254 -4.24 -10.68 4.64
CA LYS A 254 -5.54 -10.85 3.99
C LYS A 254 -5.43 -11.81 2.84
N ARG A 255 -6.36 -12.75 2.75
CA ARG A 255 -6.53 -13.71 1.66
C ARG A 255 -7.63 -13.22 0.71
N TYR A 256 -7.35 -13.36 -0.57
CA TYR A 256 -8.20 -12.88 -1.64
C TYR A 256 -8.69 -14.00 -2.55
N TYR A 257 -9.91 -13.75 -3.01
CA TYR A 257 -10.72 -14.52 -3.94
C TYR A 257 -11.33 -13.54 -4.96
N PRO A 258 -11.96 -14.03 -6.03
CA PRO A 258 -12.69 -13.16 -6.95
C PRO A 258 -13.71 -12.25 -6.25
N SER A 259 -14.38 -12.73 -5.20
CA SER A 259 -15.43 -12.01 -4.46
C SER A 259 -14.96 -10.81 -3.66
N ASN A 260 -13.70 -10.79 -3.21
CA ASN A 260 -13.13 -9.71 -2.39
C ASN A 260 -11.91 -9.07 -3.06
N ARG A 261 -11.75 -9.27 -4.38
CA ARG A 261 -10.58 -8.85 -5.17
C ARG A 261 -10.24 -7.39 -4.94
N ASP A 262 -11.21 -6.52 -4.71
CA ASP A 262 -11.01 -5.07 -4.58
C ASP A 262 -11.10 -4.55 -3.13
N GLU A 263 -11.29 -5.43 -2.14
CA GLU A 263 -11.27 -5.01 -0.73
C GLU A 263 -9.87 -4.60 -0.29
N HIS A 264 -9.79 -3.58 0.55
CA HIS A 264 -8.55 -3.11 1.15
C HIS A 264 -7.93 -4.16 2.08
N HIS A 265 -6.60 -4.26 2.11
CA HIS A 265 -5.92 -5.21 3.00
C HIS A 265 -6.19 -4.95 4.50
N SER A 266 -6.44 -3.69 4.88
CA SER A 266 -6.87 -3.27 6.23
C SER A 266 -8.40 -3.15 6.40
N SER A 267 -9.18 -3.91 5.63
CA SER A 267 -10.63 -4.06 5.85
C SER A 267 -10.92 -5.27 6.75
N LEU A 268 -12.18 -5.39 7.17
CA LEU A 268 -12.74 -6.63 7.70
C LEU A 268 -13.61 -7.28 6.63
N SER A 269 -13.42 -8.58 6.40
CA SER A 269 -14.35 -9.40 5.63
C SER A 269 -15.74 -9.37 6.26
N ASN A 270 -16.75 -9.78 5.50
CA ASN A 270 -18.10 -9.90 6.05
C ASN A 270 -18.15 -10.84 7.26
N GLU A 271 -17.45 -11.98 7.23
CA GLU A 271 -17.37 -12.90 8.38
C GLU A 271 -16.76 -12.22 9.61
N SER A 272 -15.61 -11.56 9.45
CA SER A 272 -14.93 -10.86 10.55
C SER A 272 -15.78 -9.72 11.10
N TRP A 273 -16.47 -8.97 10.24
CA TRP A 273 -17.34 -7.88 10.66
C TRP A 273 -18.54 -8.38 11.46
N GLN A 274 -19.21 -9.46 11.01
CA GLN A 274 -20.30 -10.05 11.78
C GLN A 274 -19.80 -10.56 13.14
N ARG A 275 -18.61 -11.17 13.19
CA ARG A 275 -17.98 -11.58 14.46
C ARG A 275 -17.76 -10.40 15.40
N MET A 276 -17.24 -9.27 14.91
CA MET A 276 -17.03 -8.06 15.73
C MET A 276 -18.34 -7.44 16.24
N LYS A 277 -19.42 -7.52 15.46
CA LYS A 277 -20.76 -7.08 15.91
C LYS A 277 -21.36 -7.99 16.99
N GLN A 278 -21.12 -9.29 16.91
CA GLN A 278 -21.65 -10.28 17.86
C GLN A 278 -20.81 -10.37 19.15
N GLU A 279 -19.56 -9.93 19.11
CA GLU A 279 -18.68 -9.97 20.29
C GLU A 279 -19.27 -9.08 21.41
N PRO A 280 -19.28 -9.53 22.69
CA PRO A 280 -19.71 -8.68 23.79
C PRO A 280 -18.89 -7.39 23.84
N TRP A 281 -19.57 -6.25 23.92
CA TRP A 281 -18.94 -4.93 23.95
C TRP A 281 -19.09 -4.29 25.31
N SER A 282 -18.00 -3.67 25.76
CA SER A 282 -17.90 -3.03 27.06
C SER A 282 -17.08 -1.76 26.95
N ALA A 283 -17.28 -0.85 27.90
CA ALA A 283 -16.50 0.38 28.01
C ALA A 283 -14.98 0.10 28.03
N LYS A 284 -14.55 -1.03 28.62
CA LYS A 284 -13.15 -1.45 28.65
C LYS A 284 -12.56 -1.69 27.24
N LYS A 285 -13.33 -2.27 26.31
CA LYS A 285 -12.86 -2.49 24.93
C LYS A 285 -12.79 -1.19 24.13
N SER A 286 -13.77 -0.31 24.35
CA SER A 286 -13.75 1.05 23.81
C SER A 286 -12.51 1.81 24.29
N GLU A 287 -12.25 1.82 25.60
CA GLU A 287 -11.07 2.43 26.19
C GLU A 287 -9.77 1.82 25.66
N GLN A 288 -9.71 0.49 25.49
CA GLN A 288 -8.55 -0.19 24.91
C GLN A 288 -8.25 0.29 23.48
N LEU A 289 -9.29 0.45 22.64
CA LEU A 289 -9.13 0.99 21.29
C LEU A 289 -8.62 2.45 21.33
N LEU A 290 -9.28 3.31 22.11
CA LEU A 290 -8.92 4.73 22.16
C LEU A 290 -7.49 4.93 22.71
N ASN A 291 -7.09 4.13 23.70
CA ASN A 291 -5.72 4.11 24.21
C ASN A 291 -4.72 3.62 23.16
N GLU A 292 -5.03 2.57 22.40
CA GLU A 292 -4.18 2.10 21.29
C GLU A 292 -3.95 3.21 20.26
N LEU A 293 -5.01 3.91 19.83
CA LEU A 293 -4.91 5.05 18.91
C LEU A 293 -4.02 6.15 19.50
N LYS A 294 -4.34 6.62 20.71
CA LYS A 294 -3.61 7.70 21.38
C LYS A 294 -2.12 7.38 21.53
N THR A 295 -1.79 6.22 22.10
CA THR A 295 -0.40 5.83 22.36
C THR A 295 0.40 5.68 21.07
N CYS A 296 -0.18 5.12 20.01
CA CYS A 296 0.51 5.02 18.72
C CYS A 296 0.83 6.39 18.12
N TYR A 297 -0.08 7.37 18.27
CA TYR A 297 0.16 8.74 17.82
C TYR A 297 1.19 9.49 18.69
N GLU A 298 1.17 9.29 20.01
CA GLU A 298 2.10 9.92 20.96
C GLU A 298 3.53 9.38 20.79
N ASN A 299 3.68 8.07 20.62
CA ASN A 299 4.99 7.42 20.46
C ASN A 299 5.55 7.53 19.03
N GLY A 300 4.72 7.97 18.09
CA GLY A 300 5.04 8.11 16.67
C GLY A 300 5.08 6.78 15.91
N GLU A 301 4.38 5.77 16.42
CA GLU A 301 4.29 4.44 15.81
C GLU A 301 3.23 4.36 14.71
N TRP A 302 2.23 5.26 14.74
CA TRP A 302 1.13 5.26 13.78
C TRP A 302 1.63 5.34 12.32
N TYR A 303 1.59 4.21 11.62
CA TYR A 303 2.14 4.02 10.27
C TYR A 303 3.55 4.62 10.10
N SER A 304 4.47 4.23 10.99
CA SER A 304 5.87 4.65 11.00
C SER A 304 6.62 4.38 9.68
N GLU A 305 6.19 3.39 8.90
CA GLU A 305 6.75 3.01 7.59
C GLU A 305 6.79 4.14 6.54
N VAL A 306 5.89 5.11 6.70
CA VAL A 306 5.76 6.32 5.86
C VAL A 306 5.94 7.60 6.67
N GLY A 307 6.49 7.48 7.89
CA GLY A 307 6.92 8.58 8.75
C GLY A 307 5.83 9.60 9.07
N THR A 308 4.57 9.17 9.23
CA THR A 308 3.45 10.12 9.38
C THR A 308 3.56 11.00 10.63
N GLN A 309 4.22 10.51 11.69
CA GLN A 309 4.32 11.16 13.00
C GLN A 309 5.71 11.68 13.36
N VAL A 310 6.66 11.76 12.42
CA VAL A 310 8.00 12.30 12.70
C VAL A 310 7.91 13.80 13.02
N ASN A 311 8.48 14.20 14.16
CA ASN A 311 8.52 15.58 14.67
C ASN A 311 7.15 16.26 14.85
N LYS A 312 6.10 15.47 15.15
CA LYS A 312 4.76 16.01 15.39
C LYS A 312 4.54 16.36 16.87
N LYS A 313 3.69 17.35 17.12
CA LYS A 313 3.36 17.90 18.44
C LYS A 313 1.84 17.94 18.62
N MET A 314 1.38 17.57 19.82
CA MET A 314 -0.02 17.76 20.19
C MET A 314 -0.35 19.25 20.26
N MET A 315 -1.54 19.60 19.82
CA MET A 315 -1.99 20.99 19.68
C MET A 315 -3.41 21.14 20.23
N LYS A 316 -3.65 22.16 21.06
CA LYS A 316 -4.99 22.43 21.60
C LYS A 316 -5.88 23.14 20.58
N LYS A 317 -7.20 23.07 20.78
CA LYS A 317 -8.20 23.72 19.93
C LYS A 317 -7.95 25.21 19.76
N GLU A 318 -7.68 25.92 20.85
CA GLU A 318 -7.52 27.37 20.84
C GLU A 318 -6.31 27.79 20.01
N GLN A 319 -5.22 27.03 20.12
CA GLN A 319 -4.02 27.23 19.32
C GLN A 319 -4.34 27.03 17.83
N MET A 320 -5.12 26.01 17.49
CA MET A 320 -5.46 25.67 16.10
C MET A 320 -6.35 26.75 15.48
N VAL A 321 -7.34 27.22 16.23
CA VAL A 321 -8.20 28.33 15.84
C VAL A 321 -7.38 29.59 15.59
N GLN A 322 -6.44 29.91 16.48
CA GLN A 322 -5.58 31.08 16.34
C GLN A 322 -4.62 30.97 15.13
N GLU A 323 -3.86 29.88 15.05
CA GLU A 323 -2.83 29.67 14.02
C GLU A 323 -3.42 29.69 12.61
N PHE A 324 -4.56 29.02 12.41
CA PHE A 324 -5.22 28.99 11.11
C PHE A 324 -6.21 30.15 10.92
N SER A 325 -6.37 31.05 11.90
CA SER A 325 -7.33 32.16 11.87
C SER A 325 -8.75 31.68 11.54
N LEU A 326 -9.19 30.64 12.25
CA LEU A 326 -10.52 30.06 12.12
C LEU A 326 -11.54 30.88 12.92
N ASP A 327 -12.80 30.86 12.49
CA ASP A 327 -13.88 31.48 13.25
C ASP A 327 -14.25 30.57 14.44
N PRO A 328 -14.05 31.01 15.71
CA PRO A 328 -14.30 30.16 16.88
C PRO A 328 -15.79 29.78 17.05
N ASN A 329 -16.71 30.49 16.40
CA ASN A 329 -18.15 30.22 16.49
C ASN A 329 -18.63 29.18 15.47
N LYS A 330 -17.76 28.75 14.54
CA LYS A 330 -18.10 27.79 13.49
C LYS A 330 -17.45 26.44 13.75
N LYS A 331 -18.18 25.40 13.37
CA LYS A 331 -17.66 24.02 13.32
C LYS A 331 -16.48 23.90 12.36
N ILE A 332 -15.63 22.90 12.56
CA ILE A 332 -14.43 22.64 11.75
C ILE A 332 -14.61 21.34 10.96
N ALA A 333 -14.60 21.43 9.62
CA ALA A 333 -14.55 20.29 8.73
C ALA A 333 -13.14 20.10 8.18
N VAL A 334 -12.64 18.87 8.17
CA VAL A 334 -11.29 18.54 7.71
C VAL A 334 -11.34 17.63 6.49
N ILE A 335 -10.76 18.08 5.38
CA ILE A 335 -10.53 17.27 4.17
C ILE A 335 -9.15 16.65 4.28
N PHE A 336 -9.09 15.33 4.48
CA PHE A 336 -7.86 14.56 4.50
C PHE A 336 -7.49 14.13 3.09
N SER A 337 -6.63 14.91 2.43
CA SER A 337 -6.22 14.64 1.06
C SER A 337 -5.39 13.36 0.97
N HIS A 338 -5.71 12.54 -0.02
CA HIS A 338 -4.83 11.47 -0.47
C HIS A 338 -3.69 12.07 -1.30
N ILE A 339 -2.60 11.31 -1.45
CA ILE A 339 -1.53 11.64 -2.39
C ILE A 339 -2.07 11.38 -3.80
N LEU A 340 -2.11 12.41 -4.65
CA LEU A 340 -2.89 12.36 -5.90
C LEU A 340 -2.39 11.29 -6.90
N TRP A 341 -1.10 10.96 -6.85
CA TRP A 341 -0.42 10.05 -7.77
C TRP A 341 -0.15 8.66 -7.19
N ASP A 342 -0.61 8.36 -5.97
CA ASP A 342 -0.36 7.09 -5.28
C ASP A 342 -1.65 6.40 -4.85
N GLY A 343 -1.78 5.11 -5.10
CA GLY A 343 -2.87 4.33 -4.51
C GLY A 343 -4.24 4.49 -5.17
N THR A 344 -4.31 5.05 -6.38
CA THR A 344 -5.58 5.56 -6.95
C THR A 344 -6.56 4.48 -7.41
N PHE A 345 -6.12 3.37 -8.02
CA PHE A 345 -7.04 2.45 -8.73
C PHE A 345 -7.02 1.01 -8.20
N PHE A 346 -6.69 0.82 -6.92
CA PHE A 346 -6.37 -0.52 -6.36
C PHE A 346 -7.51 -1.16 -5.57
N TRP A 347 -8.41 -0.33 -5.06
CA TRP A 347 -9.32 -0.73 -4.01
C TRP A 347 -10.71 -0.20 -4.37
N GLY A 348 -11.74 -0.97 -4.05
CA GLY A 348 -13.16 -0.62 -4.22
C GLY A 348 -13.48 0.15 -5.49
N GLU A 349 -14.42 1.07 -5.35
CA GLU A 349 -14.90 1.98 -6.39
C GLU A 349 -14.74 3.41 -5.86
N ASP A 350 -14.40 4.35 -6.75
CA ASP A 350 -14.33 5.78 -6.43
C ASP A 350 -15.52 6.49 -7.06
N LEU A 351 -16.09 7.47 -6.35
CA LEU A 351 -17.13 8.32 -6.91
C LEU A 351 -16.58 9.22 -8.02
N PHE A 352 -15.31 9.61 -7.93
CA PHE A 352 -14.64 10.51 -8.86
C PHE A 352 -13.62 9.75 -9.72
N ARG A 353 -13.20 10.35 -10.85
CA ARG A 353 -12.31 9.70 -11.81
C ARG A 353 -10.92 9.40 -11.25
N ASN A 354 -10.46 10.22 -10.31
CA ASN A 354 -9.19 10.08 -9.60
C ASN A 354 -9.17 10.99 -8.36
N TYR A 355 -8.09 10.92 -7.57
CA TYR A 355 -7.95 11.72 -6.35
C TYR A 355 -7.80 13.22 -6.60
N GLU A 356 -7.27 13.66 -7.75
CA GLU A 356 -7.21 15.10 -8.09
C GLU A 356 -8.63 15.63 -8.34
N ASP A 357 -9.42 14.94 -9.15
CA ASP A 357 -10.82 15.24 -9.46
C ASP A 357 -11.66 15.33 -8.18
N TRP A 358 -11.53 14.32 -7.30
CA TRP A 358 -12.17 14.33 -5.98
C TRP A 358 -11.78 15.55 -5.15
N LEU A 359 -10.48 15.83 -5.00
CA LEU A 359 -10.01 16.93 -4.16
C LEU A 359 -10.53 18.27 -4.67
N ILE A 360 -10.43 18.51 -5.99
CA ILE A 360 -10.84 19.78 -6.59
C ILE A 360 -12.35 20.00 -6.46
N GLU A 361 -13.17 19.02 -6.80
CA GLU A 361 -14.63 19.15 -6.70
C GLU A 361 -15.08 19.27 -5.24
N THR A 362 -14.44 18.56 -4.31
CA THR A 362 -14.69 18.70 -2.88
C THR A 362 -14.37 20.11 -2.38
N VAL A 363 -13.23 20.68 -2.77
CA VAL A 363 -12.82 22.03 -2.33
C VAL A 363 -13.71 23.11 -2.97
N LYS A 364 -14.17 22.94 -4.21
CA LYS A 364 -15.17 23.82 -4.82
C LYS A 364 -16.48 23.81 -4.04
N ALA A 365 -17.00 22.63 -3.70
CA ALA A 365 -18.20 22.49 -2.88
C ALA A 365 -18.01 23.06 -1.46
N ALA A 366 -16.83 22.87 -0.85
CA ALA A 366 -16.49 23.45 0.44
C ALA A 366 -16.47 24.99 0.39
N ALA A 367 -15.96 25.59 -0.70
CA ALA A 367 -15.90 27.05 -0.89
C ALA A 367 -17.27 27.72 -0.94
N GLU A 368 -18.31 27.00 -1.36
CA GLU A 368 -19.70 27.47 -1.35
C GLU A 368 -20.30 27.47 0.07
N ASN A 369 -19.79 26.63 0.98
CA ASN A 369 -20.31 26.47 2.33
C ASN A 369 -19.54 27.31 3.37
N LYS A 370 -20.04 28.53 3.61
CA LYS A 370 -19.48 29.49 4.57
C LYS A 370 -19.90 29.24 6.03
N ALA A 371 -20.73 28.23 6.31
CA ALA A 371 -21.27 27.95 7.64
C ALA A 371 -20.27 27.21 8.56
N VAL A 372 -19.20 26.65 7.99
CA VAL A 372 -18.13 25.96 8.72
C VAL A 372 -16.75 26.53 8.34
N ASN A 373 -15.77 26.28 9.18
CA ASN A 373 -14.36 26.38 8.84
C ASN A 373 -13.92 25.13 8.10
N TRP A 374 -13.08 25.27 7.07
CA TRP A 374 -12.49 24.13 6.36
C TRP A 374 -10.97 24.09 6.52
N LEU A 375 -10.46 22.92 6.88
CA LEU A 375 -9.03 22.60 6.82
C LEU A 375 -8.79 21.55 5.73
N ILE A 376 -7.86 21.82 4.82
CA ILE A 376 -7.37 20.84 3.84
C ILE A 376 -6.03 20.31 4.34
N LYS A 377 -6.03 19.08 4.86
CA LYS A 377 -4.83 18.42 5.37
C LYS A 377 -4.10 17.71 4.24
N VAL A 378 -2.95 18.25 3.82
CA VAL A 378 -2.05 17.58 2.86
C VAL A 378 -1.35 16.41 3.56
N HIS A 379 -1.25 15.26 2.87
CA HIS A 379 -0.76 14.03 3.47
C HIS A 379 0.71 14.17 3.92
N PRO A 380 1.07 13.78 5.16
CA PRO A 380 2.45 13.93 5.68
C PRO A 380 3.47 13.08 4.91
N ALA A 381 3.07 11.90 4.42
CA ALA A 381 3.96 11.01 3.66
C ALA A 381 4.48 11.59 2.33
N ASN A 382 3.95 12.72 1.85
CA ASN A 382 4.59 13.45 0.74
C ASN A 382 6.05 13.76 1.07
N MET A 383 6.36 14.17 2.30
CA MET A 383 7.74 14.48 2.72
C MET A 383 8.66 13.28 2.59
N VAL A 384 8.25 12.13 3.14
CA VAL A 384 9.06 10.91 3.13
C VAL A 384 9.22 10.37 1.72
N LYS A 385 8.17 10.43 0.90
CA LYS A 385 8.23 9.97 -0.50
C LYS A 385 9.07 10.90 -1.38
N ASP A 386 8.95 12.21 -1.21
CA ASP A 386 9.81 13.19 -1.88
C ASP A 386 11.28 12.95 -1.53
N ALA A 387 11.58 12.76 -0.25
CA ALA A 387 12.92 12.45 0.24
C ALA A 387 13.46 11.14 -0.38
N ARG A 388 12.68 10.05 -0.31
CA ARG A 388 13.07 8.73 -0.86
C ARG A 388 13.31 8.76 -2.37
N ASP A 389 12.49 9.51 -3.10
CA ASP A 389 12.57 9.61 -4.56
C ASP A 389 13.54 10.71 -5.04
N GLY A 390 14.18 11.44 -4.11
CA GLY A 390 15.08 12.56 -4.43
C GLY A 390 14.37 13.73 -5.12
N CYS A 391 13.06 13.85 -4.94
CA CYS A 391 12.24 14.90 -5.52
C CYS A 391 12.19 16.11 -4.58
N LYS A 392 12.14 17.31 -5.17
CA LYS A 392 11.89 18.57 -4.46
C LYS A 392 10.79 19.30 -5.20
N GLY A 393 9.74 19.70 -4.50
CA GLY A 393 8.62 20.39 -5.11
C GLY A 393 7.49 20.65 -4.13
N GLU A 394 6.55 21.45 -4.59
CA GLU A 394 5.27 21.61 -3.90
C GLU A 394 4.44 20.32 -4.07
N PRO A 395 3.74 19.83 -3.01
CA PRO A 395 2.88 18.66 -3.13
C PRO A 395 1.83 18.85 -4.24
N SER A 396 1.57 17.77 -4.98
CA SER A 396 0.64 17.75 -6.11
C SER A 396 -0.75 18.31 -5.77
N GLU A 397 -1.20 18.10 -4.54
CA GLU A 397 -2.43 18.60 -3.94
C GLU A 397 -2.50 20.12 -3.97
N VAL A 398 -1.42 20.78 -3.53
CA VAL A 398 -1.36 22.25 -3.45
C VAL A 398 -1.23 22.83 -4.85
N THR A 399 -0.44 22.20 -5.72
CA THR A 399 -0.33 22.60 -7.13
C THR A 399 -1.68 22.48 -7.85
N ALA A 400 -2.44 21.41 -7.63
CA ALA A 400 -3.76 21.22 -8.20
C ALA A 400 -4.74 22.30 -7.72
N ILE A 401 -4.78 22.58 -6.41
CA ILE A 401 -5.62 23.64 -5.84
C ILE A 401 -5.30 25.00 -6.48
N LYS A 402 -4.01 25.38 -6.55
CA LYS A 402 -3.62 26.65 -7.18
C LYS A 402 -4.01 26.73 -8.65
N LYS A 403 -3.84 25.63 -9.38
CA LYS A 403 -4.14 25.54 -10.82
C LYS A 403 -5.63 25.68 -11.11
N HIS A 404 -6.48 24.96 -10.38
CA HIS A 404 -7.90 24.79 -10.71
C HIS A 404 -8.85 25.68 -9.90
N ILE A 405 -8.38 26.22 -8.77
CA ILE A 405 -9.19 27.03 -7.84
C ILE A 405 -8.56 28.41 -7.65
N GLY A 406 -7.23 28.48 -7.55
CA GLY A 406 -6.52 29.73 -7.30
C GLY A 406 -6.56 30.14 -5.84
N ARG A 407 -7.03 31.36 -5.56
CA ARG A 407 -7.06 31.89 -4.19
C ARG A 407 -8.22 31.28 -3.41
N LEU A 408 -7.89 30.54 -2.34
CA LEU A 408 -8.90 29.97 -1.44
C LEU A 408 -9.65 31.06 -0.65
N PRO A 409 -10.96 30.88 -0.39
CA PRO A 409 -11.72 31.73 0.51
C PRO A 409 -11.11 31.79 1.92
N SER A 410 -11.38 32.88 2.65
CA SER A 410 -10.79 33.11 3.99
C SER A 410 -11.16 32.05 5.04
N HIS A 411 -12.26 31.32 4.86
CA HIS A 411 -12.74 30.26 5.75
C HIS A 411 -12.19 28.87 5.38
N ILE A 412 -11.30 28.78 4.38
CA ILE A 412 -10.60 27.55 3.97
C ILE A 412 -9.10 27.74 4.18
N LYS A 413 -8.46 26.80 4.88
CA LYS A 413 -7.02 26.84 5.17
C LYS A 413 -6.37 25.52 4.78
N VAL A 414 -5.15 25.60 4.26
CA VAL A 414 -4.34 24.41 3.94
C VAL A 414 -3.39 24.13 5.09
N VAL A 415 -3.44 22.91 5.60
CA VAL A 415 -2.46 22.39 6.56
C VAL A 415 -1.41 21.63 5.77
N ALA A 416 -0.21 22.21 5.67
CA ALA A 416 0.89 21.65 4.88
C ALA A 416 1.32 20.25 5.37
N SER A 417 1.98 19.49 4.50
CA SER A 417 2.51 18.15 4.82
C SER A 417 3.54 18.20 5.97
N HIS A 418 4.38 19.22 5.97
CA HIS A 418 5.43 19.48 6.97
C HIS A 418 4.95 20.17 8.25
N HIS A 419 3.67 20.51 8.35
CA HIS A 419 3.13 21.14 9.55
C HIS A 419 3.38 20.26 10.79
N PRO A 420 3.87 20.79 11.92
CA PRO A 420 4.26 20.00 13.08
C PRO A 420 3.06 19.46 13.88
N MET A 421 1.83 19.79 13.53
CA MET A 421 0.64 19.29 14.23
C MET A 421 0.49 17.78 14.11
N ASN A 422 0.37 17.11 15.26
CA ASN A 422 -0.01 15.70 15.35
C ASN A 422 -1.48 15.54 14.93
N THR A 423 -1.75 14.57 14.06
CA THR A 423 -3.11 14.34 13.52
C THR A 423 -4.10 13.98 14.61
N PHE A 424 -3.66 13.34 15.69
CA PHE A 424 -4.51 13.03 16.84
C PHE A 424 -5.17 14.27 17.46
N SER A 425 -4.47 15.41 17.42
CA SER A 425 -5.00 16.71 17.89
C SER A 425 -6.29 17.12 17.17
N LEU A 426 -6.54 16.61 15.96
CA LEU A 426 -7.74 16.93 15.20
C LEU A 426 -8.98 16.22 15.73
N PHE A 427 -8.87 15.07 16.39
CA PHE A 427 -10.04 14.33 16.89
C PHE A 427 -10.78 15.08 18.00
N GLU A 428 -10.08 15.91 18.77
CA GLU A 428 -10.71 16.75 19.81
C GLU A 428 -11.34 18.02 19.23
N THR A 429 -10.97 18.42 18.01
CA THR A 429 -11.30 19.75 17.48
C THR A 429 -12.21 19.73 16.26
N MET A 430 -12.12 18.70 15.43
CA MET A 430 -12.91 18.60 14.20
C MET A 430 -14.30 18.07 14.47
N ASP A 431 -15.26 18.62 13.73
CA ASP A 431 -16.66 18.21 13.75
C ASP A 431 -17.02 17.29 12.59
N TYR A 432 -16.23 17.31 11.51
CA TYR A 432 -16.46 16.51 10.30
C TYR A 432 -15.16 16.02 9.69
N CYS A 433 -15.12 14.74 9.33
CA CYS A 433 -14.01 14.13 8.61
C CYS A 433 -14.42 13.83 7.16
N VAL A 434 -13.68 14.36 6.19
CA VAL A 434 -13.89 14.13 4.76
C VAL A 434 -12.67 13.43 4.18
N THR A 435 -12.87 12.27 3.58
CA THR A 435 -11.79 11.50 2.92
C THR A 435 -12.37 10.64 1.79
N VAL A 436 -11.52 10.06 0.95
CA VAL A 436 -11.98 9.00 0.04
C VAL A 436 -12.21 7.71 0.82
N ARG A 437 -11.12 7.15 1.37
CA ARG A 437 -11.09 5.86 2.07
C ARG A 437 -9.99 5.77 3.13
N GLY A 438 -9.44 6.91 3.57
CA GLY A 438 -8.31 6.95 4.50
C GLY A 438 -8.63 6.30 5.85
N THR A 439 -7.65 5.68 6.52
CA THR A 439 -7.85 5.05 7.85
C THR A 439 -8.39 6.04 8.86
N ILE A 440 -8.08 7.33 8.66
CA ILE A 440 -8.55 8.44 9.46
C ILE A 440 -10.07 8.46 9.66
N GLY A 441 -10.84 7.88 8.74
CA GLY A 441 -12.29 7.75 8.90
C GLY A 441 -12.68 6.73 9.97
N ILE A 442 -11.97 5.62 10.09
CA ILE A 442 -12.20 4.63 11.17
C ILE A 442 -11.91 5.28 12.52
N GLU A 443 -10.80 6.01 12.58
CA GLU A 443 -10.32 6.70 13.77
C GLU A 443 -11.32 7.79 14.19
N ALA A 444 -11.67 8.71 13.27
CA ALA A 444 -12.62 9.80 13.51
C ALA A 444 -14.01 9.29 13.94
N ALA A 445 -14.54 8.26 13.27
CA ALA A 445 -15.83 7.69 13.63
C ALA A 445 -15.82 7.05 15.03
N SER A 446 -14.67 6.51 15.48
CA SER A 446 -14.51 6.00 16.85
C SER A 446 -14.60 7.10 17.91
N PHE A 447 -14.34 8.35 17.54
CA PHE A 447 -14.60 9.53 18.39
C PHE A 447 -16.01 10.11 18.20
N GLY A 448 -16.89 9.43 17.46
CA GLY A 448 -18.25 9.89 17.16
C GLY A 448 -18.32 10.98 16.08
N ILE A 449 -17.24 11.25 15.37
CA ILE A 449 -17.19 12.29 14.33
C ILE A 449 -17.80 11.73 13.03
N PRO A 450 -18.77 12.40 12.41
CA PRO A 450 -19.32 11.96 11.13
C PRO A 450 -18.27 11.98 10.02
N VAL A 451 -18.22 10.89 9.25
CA VAL A 451 -17.22 10.66 8.20
C VAL A 451 -17.89 10.59 6.84
N LEU A 452 -17.54 11.48 5.93
CA LEU A 452 -17.98 11.45 4.55
C LEU A 452 -16.90 10.79 3.69
N THR A 453 -17.27 9.70 3.04
CA THR A 453 -16.41 8.88 2.17
C THR A 453 -16.72 9.16 0.70
N ALA A 454 -15.70 9.09 -0.15
CA ALA A 454 -15.84 9.23 -1.61
C ALA A 454 -15.38 7.99 -2.38
N GLY A 455 -15.09 6.89 -1.67
CA GLY A 455 -14.77 5.61 -2.26
C GLY A 455 -15.01 4.45 -1.29
N THR A 456 -15.09 3.23 -1.83
CA THR A 456 -15.52 2.03 -1.11
C THR A 456 -14.38 1.08 -0.76
N GLY A 457 -14.69 -0.12 -0.26
CA GLY A 457 -13.74 -1.22 -0.14
C GLY A 457 -12.86 -1.18 1.12
N ARG A 458 -13.18 -0.37 2.13
CA ARG A 458 -12.45 -0.43 3.42
C ARG A 458 -13.38 -0.52 4.63
N TYR A 459 -14.19 0.50 4.87
CA TYR A 459 -15.06 0.62 6.06
C TYR A 459 -16.40 1.33 5.76
N ASP A 460 -16.62 1.68 4.51
CA ASP A 460 -17.88 2.22 4.00
C ASP A 460 -19.03 1.22 4.20
N ARG A 461 -20.25 1.74 4.30
CA ARG A 461 -21.50 0.96 4.40
C ARG A 461 -21.52 -0.02 5.59
N LYS A 462 -20.78 0.30 6.66
CA LYS A 462 -20.78 -0.49 7.92
C LYS A 462 -21.66 0.12 9.01
N GLY A 463 -22.40 1.18 8.70
CA GLY A 463 -23.38 1.81 9.60
C GLY A 463 -22.81 2.93 10.48
N PHE A 464 -21.61 3.43 10.17
CA PHE A 464 -20.99 4.54 10.91
C PHE A 464 -20.36 5.62 10.00
N THR A 465 -20.66 5.55 8.70
CA THR A 465 -20.20 6.48 7.66
C THR A 465 -21.37 7.16 6.98
N CYS A 466 -21.15 8.40 6.53
CA CYS A 466 -22.04 9.12 5.63
C CYS A 466 -21.70 8.77 4.18
N ASP A 467 -22.14 7.58 3.74
CA ASP A 467 -21.89 7.09 2.38
C ASP A 467 -22.75 7.84 1.36
N SER A 468 -22.21 8.04 0.15
CA SER A 468 -22.90 8.67 -0.97
C SER A 468 -22.98 7.71 -2.16
N GLU A 469 -24.12 7.72 -2.86
CA GLU A 469 -24.33 6.79 -3.99
C GLU A 469 -23.69 7.27 -5.30
N ASN A 470 -23.48 8.59 -5.44
CA ASN A 470 -22.88 9.21 -6.62
C ASN A 470 -22.23 10.56 -6.28
N GLN A 471 -21.53 11.15 -7.25
CA GLN A 471 -20.86 12.46 -7.08
C GLN A 471 -21.82 13.57 -6.66
N ALA A 472 -23.04 13.61 -7.20
CA ALA A 472 -23.99 14.69 -6.91
C ALA A 472 -24.48 14.64 -5.46
N ASP A 473 -24.81 13.44 -4.95
CA ASP A 473 -25.16 13.23 -3.54
C ASP A 473 -23.99 13.61 -2.61
N TYR A 474 -22.78 13.17 -2.94
CA TYR A 474 -21.57 13.52 -2.19
C TYR A 474 -21.36 15.04 -2.11
N LEU A 475 -21.38 15.74 -3.24
CA LEU A 475 -21.17 17.18 -3.29
C LEU A 475 -22.31 17.94 -2.59
N TYR A 476 -23.54 17.46 -2.69
CA TYR A 476 -24.67 18.00 -1.92
C TYR A 476 -24.42 17.92 -0.40
N ARG A 477 -23.92 16.79 0.09
CA ARG A 477 -23.57 16.61 1.52
C ARG A 477 -22.43 17.51 1.95
N ILE A 478 -21.41 17.72 1.12
CA ILE A 478 -20.30 18.65 1.40
C ILE A 478 -20.83 20.10 1.53
N LYS A 479 -21.70 20.53 0.61
CA LYS A 479 -22.32 21.87 0.64
C LYS A 479 -23.20 22.08 1.88
N ASN A 480 -23.79 21.01 2.42
CA ASN A 480 -24.70 21.04 3.55
C ASN A 480 -24.14 20.38 4.83
N ILE A 481 -22.81 20.22 4.93
CA ILE A 481 -22.18 19.40 5.97
C ILE A 481 -22.52 19.86 7.40
N HIS A 482 -22.78 21.16 7.60
CA HIS A 482 -23.17 21.76 8.87
C HIS A 482 -24.47 21.20 9.46
N GLN A 483 -25.32 20.60 8.61
CA GLN A 483 -26.58 19.97 8.99
C GLN A 483 -26.41 18.51 9.44
N ILE A 484 -25.27 17.90 9.11
CA ILE A 484 -24.97 16.52 9.52
C ILE A 484 -24.73 16.52 11.03
N LYS A 485 -25.44 15.63 11.71
CA LYS A 485 -25.35 15.45 13.16
C LYS A 485 -24.12 14.61 13.51
N ARG A 486 -23.68 14.72 14.76
CA ARG A 486 -22.70 13.80 15.34
C ARG A 486 -23.25 12.37 15.29
N LEU A 487 -22.37 11.37 15.20
CA LEU A 487 -22.79 9.98 15.27
C LEU A 487 -23.52 9.71 16.59
N SER A 488 -24.60 8.93 16.51
CA SER A 488 -25.28 8.38 17.69
C SER A 488 -24.37 7.40 18.43
N SER A 489 -24.70 7.09 19.70
CA SER A 489 -23.93 6.12 20.48
C SER A 489 -23.86 4.73 19.81
N SER A 490 -24.92 4.30 19.12
CA SER A 490 -24.91 3.03 18.38
C SER A 490 -24.02 3.07 17.14
N GLU A 491 -24.00 4.18 16.40
CA GLU A 491 -23.13 4.35 15.23
C GLU A 491 -21.66 4.44 15.65
N GLN A 492 -21.37 5.19 16.73
CA GLN A 492 -20.04 5.25 17.32
C GLN A 492 -19.59 3.87 17.81
N GLU A 493 -20.46 3.10 18.48
CA GLU A 493 -20.13 1.73 18.88
C GLU A 493 -19.77 0.84 17.69
N LEU A 494 -20.48 0.95 16.56
CA LEU A 494 -20.12 0.22 15.34
C LEU A 494 -18.74 0.63 14.82
N ALA A 495 -18.42 1.92 14.83
CA ALA A 495 -17.10 2.42 14.46
C ALA A 495 -16.01 1.86 15.37
N GLU A 496 -16.23 1.87 16.68
CA GLU A 496 -15.27 1.36 17.66
C GLU A 496 -15.09 -0.16 17.51
N ARG A 497 -16.16 -0.93 17.31
CA ARG A 497 -16.06 -2.38 17.03
C ARG A 497 -15.27 -2.66 15.77
N PHE A 498 -15.48 -1.87 14.72
CA PHE A 498 -14.74 -1.99 13.47
C PHE A 498 -13.26 -1.65 13.68
N GLY A 499 -12.97 -0.52 14.34
CA GLY A 499 -11.63 -0.09 14.70
C GLY A 499 -10.90 -1.11 15.58
N PHE A 500 -11.58 -1.71 16.54
CA PHE A 500 -11.03 -2.77 17.39
C PHE A 500 -10.69 -4.03 16.57
N GLY A 501 -11.56 -4.41 15.63
CA GLY A 501 -11.26 -5.46 14.67
C GLY A 501 -10.00 -5.16 13.86
N VAL A 502 -9.90 -3.97 13.27
CA VAL A 502 -8.80 -3.58 12.37
C VAL A 502 -7.47 -3.32 13.09
N PHE A 503 -7.48 -2.68 14.26
CA PHE A 503 -6.27 -2.23 14.95
C PHE A 503 -5.84 -3.15 16.10
N LEU A 504 -6.71 -4.02 16.62
CA LEU A 504 -6.34 -4.92 17.72
C LEU A 504 -6.44 -6.42 17.36
N LYS A 505 -7.43 -6.81 16.56
CA LYS A 505 -7.63 -8.22 16.18
C LYS A 505 -6.90 -8.62 14.91
N ARG A 506 -6.82 -7.76 13.91
CA ARG A 506 -6.16 -8.06 12.63
C ARG A 506 -4.63 -8.09 12.71
N PRO A 507 -3.96 -7.18 13.44
CA PRO A 507 -2.50 -7.17 13.49
C PRO A 507 -1.97 -8.37 14.28
N LEU A 508 -1.10 -9.16 13.67
CA LEU A 508 -0.31 -10.20 14.32
C LEU A 508 0.96 -9.55 14.91
N PRO A 509 1.14 -9.56 16.25
CA PRO A 509 2.41 -9.19 16.85
C PRO A 509 3.50 -10.19 16.45
N ILE A 510 4.58 -9.66 15.87
CA ILE A 510 5.74 -10.44 15.47
C ILE A 510 6.77 -10.39 16.59
N LYS A 511 7.27 -11.57 16.96
CA LYS A 511 8.33 -11.74 17.97
C LYS A 511 9.55 -12.47 17.42
N SER A 512 9.36 -13.24 16.36
CA SER A 512 10.45 -13.95 15.66
C SER A 512 11.41 -12.98 14.96
N PHE A 513 10.95 -11.78 14.58
CA PHE A 513 11.78 -10.70 14.05
C PHE A 513 11.22 -9.34 14.46
N SER A 514 12.09 -8.35 14.61
CA SER A 514 11.70 -6.94 14.73
C SER A 514 11.92 -6.18 13.44
N VAL A 515 11.06 -5.18 13.24
CA VAL A 515 11.11 -4.18 12.19
C VAL A 515 11.07 -2.83 12.87
N GLU A 516 12.20 -2.13 12.84
CA GLU A 516 12.33 -0.80 13.41
C GLU A 516 12.48 0.20 12.29
N PHE A 517 11.65 1.25 12.33
CA PHE A 517 11.71 2.35 11.39
C PHE A 517 12.51 3.48 12.03
N ASP A 518 13.62 3.84 11.42
CA ASP A 518 14.42 4.98 11.84
C ASP A 518 13.53 6.24 11.79
N LYS A 519 13.54 7.05 12.86
CA LYS A 519 12.82 8.34 12.91
C LYS A 519 13.49 9.42 12.02
N SER A 520 14.12 9.01 10.92
CA SER A 520 14.75 9.88 9.92
C SER A 520 13.74 10.28 8.84
N GLU A 521 14.05 11.32 8.06
CA GLU A 521 13.20 11.78 6.94
C GLU A 521 12.96 10.69 5.88
N MET A 522 13.81 9.67 5.82
CA MET A 522 13.69 8.55 4.88
C MET A 522 12.90 7.37 5.44
N ALA A 523 12.64 7.34 6.77
CA ALA A 523 12.11 6.19 7.48
C ALA A 523 12.80 4.87 7.04
N ASP A 524 14.13 4.83 7.13
CA ASP A 524 14.95 3.64 6.84
C ASP A 524 14.51 2.48 7.75
N VAL A 525 14.51 1.25 7.23
CA VAL A 525 14.00 0.07 7.94
C VAL A 525 15.16 -0.81 8.40
N GLN A 526 15.27 -1.04 9.71
CA GLN A 526 16.14 -2.05 10.29
C GLN A 526 15.35 -3.31 10.59
N THR A 527 15.93 -4.47 10.30
CA THR A 527 15.34 -5.75 10.68
C THR A 527 16.31 -6.53 11.56
N HIS A 528 15.78 -7.14 12.61
CA HIS A 528 16.55 -8.00 13.49
C HIS A 528 15.81 -9.32 13.66
N LEU A 529 16.49 -10.43 13.36
CA LEU A 529 15.93 -11.75 13.60
C LEU A 529 16.21 -12.18 15.04
N HIS A 530 15.18 -12.62 15.75
CA HIS A 530 15.24 -13.12 17.14
C HIS A 530 15.24 -14.66 17.19
N ILE A 531 15.73 -15.29 16.13
CA ILE A 531 15.84 -16.74 15.97
C ILE A 531 17.30 -17.13 15.97
N HIS A 532 17.69 -18.02 16.88
CA HIS A 532 19.07 -18.46 17.08
C HIS A 532 19.30 -19.92 16.69
N ASN A 533 18.25 -20.74 16.61
CA ASN A 533 18.36 -22.15 16.24
C ASN A 533 17.06 -22.71 15.61
N GLU A 534 17.04 -24.00 15.24
CA GLU A 534 15.85 -24.67 14.69
C GLU A 534 14.68 -24.73 15.66
N GLN A 535 14.94 -24.98 16.95
CA GLN A 535 13.91 -25.08 17.97
C GLN A 535 13.17 -23.74 18.12
N ASP A 536 13.87 -22.62 18.07
CA ASP A 536 13.28 -21.28 18.10
C ASP A 536 12.28 -21.09 16.93
N TRP A 537 12.61 -21.52 15.71
CA TRP A 537 11.67 -21.47 14.58
C TRP A 537 10.40 -22.26 14.87
N ARG A 538 10.56 -23.49 15.38
CA ARG A 538 9.43 -24.36 15.71
C ARG A 538 8.63 -23.84 16.91
N GLN A 539 9.27 -23.06 17.79
CA GLN A 539 8.69 -22.50 19.00
C GLN A 539 8.06 -21.11 18.82
N ALA A 540 8.37 -20.41 17.73
CA ALA A 540 7.85 -19.09 17.39
C ALA A 540 6.32 -19.08 17.21
N ALA A 541 5.61 -18.51 18.18
CA ALA A 541 4.15 -18.52 18.22
C ALA A 541 3.51 -17.71 17.08
N ASP A 542 4.12 -16.59 16.72
CA ASP A 542 3.71 -15.74 15.59
C ASP A 542 3.81 -16.50 14.25
N LEU A 543 4.94 -17.18 14.00
CA LEU A 543 5.14 -17.94 12.77
C LEU A 543 4.27 -19.18 12.70
N ARG A 544 4.03 -19.87 13.83
CA ARG A 544 3.05 -20.96 13.88
C ARG A 544 1.65 -20.48 13.59
N ALA A 545 1.22 -19.35 14.18
CA ALA A 545 -0.10 -18.79 13.91
C ALA A 545 -0.27 -18.47 12.43
N PHE A 546 0.73 -17.85 11.79
CA PHE A 546 0.74 -17.64 10.35
C PHE A 546 0.72 -18.97 9.56
N ALA A 547 1.58 -19.93 9.93
CA ALA A 547 1.69 -21.24 9.30
C ALA A 547 0.39 -22.04 9.36
N ASP A 548 -0.29 -22.04 10.51
CA ASP A 548 -1.56 -22.75 10.71
C ASP A 548 -2.68 -22.08 9.93
N TRP A 549 -2.79 -20.74 9.98
CA TRP A 549 -3.79 -20.01 9.21
C TRP A 549 -3.60 -20.20 7.70
N ILE A 550 -2.36 -20.10 7.21
CA ILE A 550 -2.10 -20.21 5.77
C ILE A 550 -2.32 -21.65 5.26
N ALA A 551 -2.03 -22.64 6.11
CA ALA A 551 -2.11 -24.06 5.78
C ALA A 551 -3.51 -24.64 5.92
N GLN A 552 -4.26 -24.25 6.94
CA GLN A 552 -5.46 -24.94 7.40
C GLN A 552 -6.73 -24.10 7.24
N SER A 553 -6.60 -22.77 7.17
CA SER A 553 -7.74 -21.86 7.07
C SER A 553 -8.00 -21.38 5.65
N ARG A 554 -9.29 -21.23 5.32
CA ARG A 554 -9.78 -20.54 4.11
C ARG A 554 -10.32 -19.14 4.41
N LYS A 555 -10.25 -18.69 5.67
CA LYS A 555 -10.74 -17.37 6.06
C LYS A 555 -9.99 -16.29 5.30
N GLU A 556 -10.74 -15.26 4.88
CA GLU A 556 -10.19 -14.08 4.24
C GLU A 556 -9.26 -13.31 5.16
N ASP A 557 -9.57 -13.31 6.45
CA ASP A 557 -8.86 -12.54 7.44
C ASP A 557 -8.07 -13.40 8.40
N PHE A 558 -6.83 -12.99 8.68
CA PHE A 558 -6.14 -13.42 9.88
C PHE A 558 -6.66 -12.58 11.06
N LEU A 559 -7.05 -13.24 12.15
CA LEU A 559 -7.46 -12.59 13.39
C LEU A 559 -6.70 -13.24 14.55
N THR A 560 -6.11 -12.44 15.41
CA THR A 560 -5.54 -12.87 16.69
C THR A 560 -6.68 -13.24 17.66
N GLU A 561 -6.49 -14.35 18.36
CA GLU A 561 -7.29 -14.62 19.56
C GLU A 561 -6.71 -13.75 20.69
N LEU A 562 -7.57 -13.03 21.42
CA LEU A 562 -7.13 -12.21 22.57
C LEU A 562 -7.11 -13.05 23.83
#